data_AF-A0A1D8NEK9-F1
#
_entry.id   AF-A0A1D8NEK9-F1
#
_cell.length_a   1.000
_cell.length_b   1.000
_cell.length_c   1.000
_cell.angle_alpha   90.00
_cell.angle_beta   90.00
_cell.angle_gamma   90.00
#
_symmetry.space_group_name_H-M   'P 1'
#
loop_
_entity.id
_entity.type
_entity.pdbx_description
1 polymer ?
#
loop_
_entity_poly.entity_id
_entity_poly.type
_entity_poly.pdbx_seq_one_letter_code
_entity_poly.pdbx_strand_id
1 'polypeptide(L)'
;MYDMVATCTMAKVGDCGLLDETFCANLILNSTLNISIADTLTQATIAMSRWYFTELRQAVRNLWTPQPHYTESEYPDLTSKTFVITGGHSGVGLAATQLLIDKGAKVVLVGRSREQAKHVLDELPEGTYDFAEADLADLSTIRSAGDYIVNQYPEIHGVILNAGIAFKPYSLTPQGHEYQWGTNVVGHHALMKCLDPAVIKTAHSSAPGSVRIVWVSSSAVIISNVPGGINFDDMSYKESQPSALQLYSQSKIGNAYQAYLWSKNHPDSGVVSVSVDPGNLKSNIGRHTPKTMTRAFEYLLYPSKYGAYTELAALLAPGVEDGDHLIPWGLKGHLRNDVDEGRRGDKGEELWKILEENVKQVGM
;
A
#
# COMPACT_ATOMS: atom_id res chain seq x y z
N MET A 1 -26.99 -35.43 -8.66
CA MET A 1 -26.65 -36.22 -7.45
C MET A 1 -27.41 -35.70 -6.21
N TYR A 2 -28.65 -35.24 -6.37
CA TYR A 2 -29.53 -34.83 -5.27
C TYR A 2 -30.77 -35.76 -5.15
N ASP A 3 -31.11 -36.49 -6.22
CA ASP A 3 -32.23 -37.45 -6.24
C ASP A 3 -31.90 -38.86 -5.74
N MET A 4 -30.62 -39.23 -5.57
CA MET A 4 -30.23 -40.60 -5.19
C MET A 4 -30.12 -40.83 -3.69
N VAL A 5 -30.03 -39.77 -2.88
CA VAL A 5 -29.86 -39.87 -1.42
C VAL A 5 -31.22 -39.95 -0.71
N ALA A 6 -32.29 -39.37 -1.28
CA ALA A 6 -33.64 -39.47 -0.72
C ALA A 6 -34.24 -40.88 -0.85
N THR A 7 -33.85 -41.65 -1.87
CA THR A 7 -34.40 -42.99 -2.13
C THR A 7 -33.74 -44.09 -1.28
N CYS A 8 -32.56 -43.85 -0.72
CA CYS A 8 -31.82 -44.88 0.02
C CYS A 8 -32.20 -44.95 1.52
N THR A 9 -32.84 -43.92 2.08
CA THR A 9 -33.21 -43.87 3.50
C THR A 9 -34.60 -44.45 3.79
N MET A 10 -35.48 -44.55 2.78
CA MET A 10 -36.83 -45.13 2.95
C MET A 10 -36.88 -46.65 2.78
N ALA A 11 -35.82 -47.28 2.27
CA ALA A 11 -35.82 -48.72 1.94
C ALA A 11 -35.38 -49.65 3.10
N LYS A 12 -35.13 -49.13 4.30
CA LYS A 12 -34.65 -49.94 5.45
C LYS A 12 -35.24 -49.57 6.81
N VAL A 13 -36.44 -48.98 6.85
CA VAL A 13 -37.18 -48.74 8.11
C VAL A 13 -38.32 -49.76 8.31
N GLY A 14 -38.43 -50.76 7.43
CA GLY A 14 -39.50 -51.76 7.47
C GLY A 14 -39.31 -52.92 8.46
N ASP A 15 -38.12 -53.11 9.07
CA ASP A 15 -37.82 -54.32 9.84
C ASP A 15 -36.78 -54.13 10.96
N CYS A 16 -36.83 -53.00 11.69
CA CYS A 16 -36.10 -52.85 12.95
C CYS A 16 -37.00 -52.19 13.99
N GLY A 17 -37.58 -53.01 14.87
CA GLY A 17 -38.19 -52.52 16.10
C GLY A 17 -37.15 -51.86 17.00
N LEU A 18 -37.56 -50.76 17.64
CA LEU A 18 -36.83 -50.02 18.70
C LEU A 18 -35.64 -49.17 18.24
N LEU A 19 -35.90 -48.14 17.44
CA LEU A 19 -35.12 -46.90 17.49
C LEU A 19 -36.10 -45.73 17.62
N ASP A 20 -35.98 -44.98 18.72
CA ASP A 20 -36.73 -43.76 19.04
C ASP A 20 -36.64 -42.77 17.86
N GLU A 21 -37.77 -42.17 17.44
CA GLU A 21 -37.82 -41.17 16.37
C GLU A 21 -36.81 -40.03 16.61
N THR A 22 -36.54 -39.72 17.89
CA THR A 22 -35.53 -38.76 18.33
C THR A 22 -34.10 -39.18 17.95
N PHE A 23 -33.81 -40.48 17.95
CA PHE A 23 -32.51 -41.03 17.57
C PHE A 23 -32.27 -40.92 16.06
N CYS A 24 -33.27 -41.24 15.24
CA CYS A 24 -33.19 -41.09 13.78
C CYS A 24 -33.06 -39.62 13.36
N ALA A 25 -33.81 -38.71 13.99
CA ALA A 25 -33.70 -37.27 13.74
C ALA A 25 -32.30 -36.72 14.08
N ASN A 26 -31.72 -37.14 15.22
CA ASN A 26 -30.36 -36.77 15.60
C ASN A 26 -29.29 -37.35 14.66
N LEU A 27 -29.48 -38.57 14.14
CA LEU A 27 -28.55 -39.16 13.19
C LEU A 27 -28.55 -38.40 11.85
N ILE A 28 -29.74 -38.01 11.37
CA ILE A 28 -29.89 -37.21 10.14
C ILE A 28 -29.30 -35.82 10.35
N LEU A 29 -29.65 -35.12 11.44
CA LEU A 29 -29.07 -33.81 11.79
C LEU A 29 -27.54 -33.87 11.85
N ASN A 30 -26.97 -34.82 12.58
CA ASN A 30 -25.52 -35.00 12.67
C ASN A 30 -24.88 -35.31 11.30
N SER A 31 -25.53 -36.13 10.48
CA SER A 31 -25.03 -36.42 9.12
C SER A 31 -25.06 -35.20 8.21
N THR A 32 -26.13 -34.39 8.27
CA THR A 32 -26.25 -33.14 7.50
C THR A 32 -25.30 -32.06 7.99
N LEU A 33 -25.08 -31.95 9.31
CA LEU A 33 -24.10 -31.04 9.90
C LEU A 33 -22.68 -31.44 9.47
N ASN A 34 -22.36 -32.73 9.51
CA ASN A 34 -21.05 -33.24 9.10
C ASN A 34 -20.78 -33.04 7.60
N ILE A 35 -21.80 -33.23 6.74
CA ILE A 35 -21.70 -32.93 5.30
C ILE A 35 -21.49 -31.42 5.10
N SER A 36 -22.26 -30.57 5.77
CA SER A 36 -22.10 -29.11 5.69
C SER A 36 -20.73 -28.64 6.16
N ILE A 37 -20.18 -29.22 7.23
CA ILE A 37 -18.84 -28.92 7.73
C ILE A 37 -17.78 -29.42 6.74
N ALA A 38 -17.92 -30.63 6.20
CA ALA A 38 -16.99 -31.18 5.21
C ALA A 38 -16.99 -30.38 3.90
N ASP A 39 -18.16 -29.94 3.43
CA ASP A 39 -18.30 -29.06 2.28
C ASP A 39 -17.67 -27.70 2.56
N THR A 40 -17.89 -27.13 3.74
CA THR A 40 -17.27 -25.86 4.17
C THR A 40 -15.75 -25.98 4.22
N LEU A 41 -15.21 -27.06 4.80
CA LEU A 41 -13.77 -27.32 4.85
C LEU A 41 -13.18 -27.57 3.46
N THR A 42 -13.91 -28.24 2.58
CA THR A 42 -13.50 -28.48 1.19
C THR A 42 -13.49 -27.19 0.39
N GLN A 43 -14.54 -26.36 0.51
CA GLN A 43 -14.58 -25.03 -0.10
C GLN A 43 -13.49 -24.11 0.46
N ALA A 44 -13.24 -24.15 1.78
CA ALA A 44 -12.15 -23.42 2.40
C ALA A 44 -10.78 -23.89 1.87
N THR A 45 -10.58 -25.20 1.70
CA THR A 45 -9.33 -25.77 1.15
C THR A 45 -9.14 -25.40 -0.32
N ILE A 46 -10.20 -25.49 -1.13
CA ILE A 46 -10.17 -25.09 -2.55
C ILE A 46 -9.91 -23.59 -2.64
N ALA A 47 -10.59 -22.78 -1.84
CA ALA A 47 -10.35 -21.35 -1.75
C ALA A 47 -8.87 -21.11 -1.40
N MET A 48 -8.37 -21.62 -0.27
CA MET A 48 -6.97 -21.52 0.16
C MET A 48 -5.98 -21.88 -0.94
N SER A 49 -6.23 -22.97 -1.68
CA SER A 49 -5.40 -23.38 -2.80
C SER A 49 -5.43 -22.35 -3.95
N ARG A 50 -6.61 -21.85 -4.35
CA ARG A 50 -6.75 -20.83 -5.39
C ARG A 50 -6.06 -19.52 -4.98
N TRP A 51 -6.21 -19.10 -3.74
CA TRP A 51 -5.55 -17.90 -3.22
C TRP A 51 -4.03 -18.05 -3.27
N TYR A 52 -3.49 -19.16 -2.76
CA TYR A 52 -2.05 -19.44 -2.78
C TYR A 52 -1.49 -19.44 -4.23
N PHE A 53 -2.22 -20.05 -5.18
CA PHE A 53 -1.84 -20.02 -6.58
C PHE A 53 -1.90 -18.62 -7.20
N THR A 54 -2.83 -17.77 -6.76
CA THR A 54 -2.98 -16.41 -7.27
C THR A 54 -1.83 -15.52 -6.81
N GLU A 55 -1.48 -15.59 -5.52
CA GLU A 55 -0.30 -14.91 -4.96
C GLU A 55 0.99 -15.37 -5.63
N LEU A 56 1.16 -16.69 -5.78
CA LEU A 56 2.34 -17.27 -6.44
C LEU A 56 2.43 -16.82 -7.90
N ARG A 57 1.30 -16.79 -8.63
CA ARG A 57 1.27 -16.32 -10.02
C ARG A 57 1.65 -14.84 -10.11
N GLN A 58 1.16 -14.00 -9.20
CA GLN A 58 1.54 -12.59 -9.15
C GLN A 58 3.04 -12.44 -8.85
N ALA A 59 3.55 -13.13 -7.84
CA ALA A 59 4.96 -13.09 -7.47
C ALA A 59 5.87 -13.54 -8.63
N VAL A 60 5.55 -14.65 -9.30
CA VAL A 60 6.28 -15.13 -10.48
C VAL A 60 6.23 -14.12 -11.61
N ARG A 61 5.06 -13.50 -11.87
CA ARG A 61 4.92 -12.44 -12.86
C ARG A 61 5.74 -11.20 -12.51
N ASN A 62 5.82 -10.82 -11.24
CA ASN A 62 6.61 -9.67 -10.78
C ASN A 62 8.12 -9.91 -10.97
N LEU A 63 8.57 -11.17 -11.00
CA LEU A 63 9.94 -11.55 -11.30
C LEU A 63 10.23 -11.54 -12.82
N TRP A 64 9.26 -11.95 -13.65
CA TRP A 64 9.33 -11.91 -15.12
C TRP A 64 8.34 -10.90 -15.69
N THR A 65 8.63 -9.63 -15.46
CA THR A 65 7.76 -8.54 -15.87
C THR A 65 7.89 -8.24 -17.37
N PRO A 66 6.78 -8.18 -18.12
CA PRO A 66 6.78 -7.64 -19.49
C PRO A 66 7.13 -6.14 -19.50
N GLN A 67 7.35 -5.57 -20.68
CA GLN A 67 7.65 -4.13 -20.82
C GLN A 67 6.51 -3.25 -20.28
N PRO A 68 6.80 -2.05 -19.74
CA PRO A 68 5.77 -1.11 -19.31
C PRO A 68 4.93 -0.65 -20.50
N HIS A 69 3.61 -0.60 -20.33
CA HIS A 69 2.69 -0.14 -21.38
C HIS A 69 2.37 1.35 -21.25
N TYR A 70 2.21 1.86 -20.02
CA TYR A 70 1.94 3.27 -19.77
C TYR A 70 3.25 3.99 -19.45
N THR A 71 3.77 4.71 -20.45
CA THR A 71 5.10 5.38 -20.40
C THR A 71 4.96 6.86 -20.73
N GLU A 72 6.07 7.60 -20.80
CA GLU A 72 6.06 9.03 -21.08
C GLU A 72 5.37 9.43 -22.39
N SER A 73 5.25 8.53 -23.37
CA SER A 73 4.48 8.81 -24.60
C SER A 73 2.99 8.97 -24.34
N GLU A 74 2.46 8.30 -23.31
CA GLU A 74 1.03 8.24 -22.98
C GLU A 74 0.60 9.29 -21.95
N TYR A 75 1.56 9.94 -21.28
CA TYR A 75 1.22 10.91 -20.23
C TYR A 75 0.57 12.17 -20.83
N PRO A 76 -0.49 12.69 -20.18
CA PRO A 76 -1.12 13.92 -20.60
C PRO A 76 -0.19 15.12 -20.41
N ASP A 77 -0.56 16.26 -21.00
CA ASP A 77 0.04 17.55 -20.66
C ASP A 77 -0.32 17.91 -19.21
N LEU A 78 0.70 18.24 -18.42
CA LEU A 78 0.60 18.57 -17.01
C LEU A 78 0.92 20.05 -16.74
N THR A 79 0.93 20.88 -17.78
CA THR A 79 1.07 22.33 -17.64
C THR A 79 0.06 22.88 -16.63
N SER A 80 0.55 23.72 -15.72
CA SER A 80 -0.22 24.30 -14.61
C SER A 80 -0.72 23.29 -13.57
N LYS A 81 -0.24 22.05 -13.58
CA LYS A 81 -0.50 21.05 -12.54
C LYS A 81 0.66 21.00 -11.55
N THR A 82 0.31 20.88 -10.28
CA THR A 82 1.28 20.78 -9.17
C THR A 82 1.18 19.41 -8.53
N PHE A 83 2.31 18.76 -8.34
CA PHE A 83 2.42 17.46 -7.65
C PHE A 83 3.36 17.55 -6.46
N VAL A 84 3.05 16.81 -5.40
CA VAL A 84 3.93 16.70 -4.22
C VAL A 84 4.55 15.30 -4.22
N ILE A 85 5.88 15.21 -4.12
CA ILE A 85 6.58 13.91 -4.07
C ILE A 85 7.50 13.88 -2.85
N THR A 86 7.25 12.94 -1.95
CA THR A 86 8.21 12.65 -0.88
C THR A 86 9.37 11.83 -1.44
N GLY A 87 10.61 12.22 -1.12
CA GLY A 87 11.81 11.54 -1.63
C GLY A 87 12.04 11.73 -3.12
N GLY A 88 11.42 12.74 -3.75
CA GLY A 88 11.50 13.00 -5.19
C GLY A 88 12.86 13.50 -5.70
N HIS A 89 13.89 13.50 -4.86
CA HIS A 89 15.28 13.86 -5.22
C HIS A 89 16.20 12.62 -5.32
N SER A 90 15.67 11.39 -5.21
CA SER A 90 16.48 10.18 -5.36
C SER A 90 15.70 9.00 -5.93
N GLY A 91 16.41 8.06 -6.56
CA GLY A 91 15.85 6.77 -6.97
C GLY A 91 14.58 6.90 -7.83
N VAL A 92 13.53 6.18 -7.43
CA VAL A 92 12.23 6.13 -8.13
C VAL A 92 11.55 7.49 -8.14
N GLY A 93 11.49 8.14 -6.98
CA GLY A 93 10.91 9.47 -6.84
C GLY A 93 11.57 10.51 -7.74
N LEU A 94 12.89 10.46 -7.94
CA LEU A 94 13.57 11.36 -8.89
C LEU A 94 13.16 11.10 -10.34
N ALA A 95 13.10 9.83 -10.74
CA ALA A 95 12.63 9.50 -12.08
C ALA A 95 11.17 9.95 -12.29
N ALA A 96 10.30 9.83 -11.28
CA ALA A 96 8.94 10.37 -11.34
C ALA A 96 8.93 11.90 -11.44
N THR A 97 9.74 12.59 -10.64
CA THR A 97 9.92 14.06 -10.71
C THR A 97 10.31 14.52 -12.12
N GLN A 98 11.34 13.92 -12.71
CA GLN A 98 11.82 14.28 -14.05
C GLN A 98 10.72 14.08 -15.10
N LEU A 99 10.05 12.93 -15.07
CA LEU A 99 8.99 12.62 -16.02
C LEU A 99 7.76 13.54 -15.90
N LEU A 100 7.43 14.01 -14.70
CA LEU A 100 6.37 15.01 -14.49
C LEU A 100 6.78 16.39 -15.01
N ILE A 101 8.02 16.81 -14.72
CA ILE A 101 8.57 18.10 -15.19
C ILE A 101 8.65 18.12 -16.72
N ASP A 102 9.08 17.02 -17.35
CA ASP A 102 9.13 16.86 -18.81
C ASP A 102 7.75 17.02 -19.47
N LYS A 103 6.68 16.84 -18.70
CA LYS A 103 5.28 17.03 -19.12
C LYS A 103 4.69 18.38 -18.70
N GLY A 104 5.52 19.31 -18.21
CA GLY A 104 5.12 20.68 -17.88
C GLY A 104 4.60 20.86 -16.45
N ALA A 105 4.66 19.84 -15.61
CA ALA A 105 4.21 19.93 -14.23
C ALA A 105 5.17 20.76 -13.36
N LYS A 106 4.62 21.35 -12.29
CA LYS A 106 5.41 21.81 -11.15
C LYS A 106 5.48 20.71 -10.09
N VAL A 107 6.67 20.43 -9.57
CA VAL A 107 6.87 19.35 -8.57
C VAL A 107 7.44 19.91 -7.27
N VAL A 108 6.71 19.72 -6.16
CA VAL A 108 7.18 20.06 -4.82
C VAL A 108 7.79 18.82 -4.17
N LEU A 109 9.10 18.85 -3.96
CA LEU A 109 9.87 17.76 -3.39
C LEU A 109 9.88 17.89 -1.87
N VAL A 110 9.50 16.82 -1.18
CA VAL A 110 9.57 16.77 0.30
C VAL A 110 10.73 15.87 0.71
N GLY A 111 11.64 16.38 1.53
CA GLY A 111 12.78 15.61 2.01
C GLY A 111 13.53 16.29 3.16
N ARG A 112 14.47 15.56 3.77
CA ARG A 112 15.11 15.97 5.03
C ARG A 112 16.02 17.18 4.93
N SER A 113 16.66 17.38 3.78
CA SER A 113 17.69 18.41 3.62
C SER A 113 17.80 18.80 2.16
N ARG A 114 17.55 20.09 1.89
CA ARG A 114 17.75 20.69 0.57
C ARG A 114 19.21 20.61 0.14
N GLU A 115 20.13 20.78 1.09
CA GLU A 115 21.57 20.67 0.85
C GLU A 115 21.96 19.27 0.35
N GLN A 116 21.42 18.20 0.95
CA GLN A 116 21.67 16.83 0.46
C GLN A 116 21.07 16.58 -0.93
N ALA A 117 19.98 17.26 -1.26
CA ALA A 117 19.35 17.19 -2.57
C ALA A 117 20.01 18.10 -3.62
N LYS A 118 20.90 19.03 -3.22
CA LYS A 118 21.42 20.10 -4.07
C LYS A 118 21.95 19.63 -5.43
N HIS A 119 22.74 18.55 -5.44
CA HIS A 119 23.29 17.98 -6.66
C HIS A 119 22.23 17.59 -7.70
N VAL A 120 21.06 17.15 -7.26
CA VAL A 120 19.92 16.83 -8.12
C VAL A 120 19.11 18.07 -8.46
N LEU A 121 18.89 18.95 -7.48
CA LEU A 121 18.10 20.17 -7.67
C LEU A 121 18.75 21.12 -8.68
N ASP A 122 20.08 21.18 -8.73
CA ASP A 122 20.84 21.99 -9.69
C ASP A 122 20.72 21.46 -11.14
N GLU A 123 20.31 20.20 -11.32
CA GLU A 123 20.09 19.59 -12.65
C GLU A 123 18.63 19.75 -13.15
N LEU A 124 17.70 20.10 -12.26
CA LEU A 124 16.30 20.31 -12.63
C LEU A 124 16.10 21.73 -13.21
N PRO A 125 15.25 21.90 -14.24
CA PRO A 125 14.99 23.21 -14.82
C PRO A 125 14.45 24.21 -13.78
N GLU A 126 15.00 25.42 -13.75
CA GLU A 126 14.58 26.46 -12.81
C GLU A 126 13.08 26.76 -12.91
N GLY A 127 12.42 26.95 -11.76
CA GLY A 127 10.98 27.24 -11.68
C GLY A 127 10.04 26.04 -11.84
N THR A 128 10.55 24.87 -12.24
CA THR A 128 9.75 23.63 -12.38
C THR A 128 9.61 22.83 -11.10
N TYR A 129 10.41 23.14 -10.09
CA TYR A 129 10.37 22.45 -8.80
C TYR A 129 10.40 23.42 -7.62
N ASP A 130 10.05 22.89 -6.46
CA ASP A 130 10.30 23.49 -5.15
C ASP A 130 10.71 22.42 -4.14
N PHE A 131 11.22 22.82 -2.98
CA PHE A 131 11.67 21.89 -1.95
C PHE A 131 11.16 22.30 -0.57
N ALA A 132 10.37 21.42 0.05
CA ALA A 132 9.90 21.55 1.42
C ALA A 132 10.71 20.61 2.33
N GLU A 133 11.38 21.19 3.33
CA GLU A 133 12.19 20.41 4.27
C GLU A 133 11.31 19.74 5.34
N ALA A 134 11.36 18.40 5.42
CA ALA A 134 10.72 17.61 6.46
C ALA A 134 11.48 16.29 6.69
N ASP A 135 11.64 15.91 7.95
CA ASP A 135 12.03 14.55 8.31
C ASP A 135 10.79 13.74 8.66
N LEU A 136 10.44 12.78 7.81
CA LEU A 136 9.30 11.89 8.05
C LEU A 136 9.49 10.99 9.29
N ALA A 137 10.71 10.86 9.82
CA ALA A 137 10.94 10.22 11.12
C ALA A 137 10.66 11.16 12.31
N ASP A 138 10.52 12.47 12.12
CA ASP A 138 10.27 13.43 13.19
C ASP A 138 9.05 14.30 12.87
N LEU A 139 7.93 13.94 13.50
CA LEU A 139 6.65 14.58 13.25
C LEU A 139 6.64 16.08 13.56
N SER A 140 7.55 16.58 14.42
CA SER A 140 7.65 18.01 14.73
C SER A 140 8.08 18.86 13.53
N THR A 141 8.70 18.25 12.53
CA THR A 141 9.17 18.93 11.31
C THR A 141 8.14 18.98 10.18
N ILE A 142 7.08 18.15 10.27
CA ILE A 142 6.16 17.93 9.15
C ILE A 142 5.16 19.07 9.01
N ARG A 143 4.64 19.61 10.11
CA ARG A 143 3.63 20.66 10.10
C ARG A 143 4.10 21.91 9.35
N SER A 144 5.33 22.35 9.58
CA SER A 144 5.92 23.50 8.87
C SER A 144 6.05 23.25 7.37
N ALA A 145 6.38 22.03 6.95
CA ALA A 145 6.46 21.69 5.54
C ALA A 145 5.07 21.65 4.90
N GLY A 146 4.09 21.04 5.58
CA GLY A 146 2.70 21.01 5.14
C GLY A 146 2.12 22.43 4.97
N ASP A 147 2.25 23.26 6.02
CA ASP A 147 1.81 24.66 6.02
C ASP A 147 2.49 25.45 4.89
N TYR A 148 3.79 25.25 4.66
CA TYR A 148 4.50 25.87 3.55
C TYR A 148 3.92 25.46 2.20
N ILE A 149 3.73 24.16 1.97
CA ILE A 149 3.21 23.63 0.71
C ILE A 149 1.81 24.20 0.43
N VAL A 150 0.87 24.11 1.36
CA VAL A 150 -0.51 24.56 1.11
C VAL A 150 -0.64 26.06 0.94
N ASN A 151 0.25 26.84 1.56
CA ASN A 151 0.29 28.30 1.40
C ASN A 151 0.88 28.74 0.07
N GLN A 152 1.92 28.06 -0.43
CA GLN A 152 2.55 28.37 -1.72
C GLN A 152 1.81 27.74 -2.91
N TYR A 153 1.17 26.59 -2.69
CA TYR A 153 0.55 25.75 -3.71
C TYR A 153 -0.89 25.40 -3.31
N PRO A 154 -1.84 26.32 -3.52
CA PRO A 154 -3.23 26.11 -3.11
C PRO A 154 -3.98 25.05 -3.94
N GLU A 155 -3.40 24.62 -5.08
CA GLU A 155 -3.91 23.56 -5.93
C GLU A 155 -2.89 22.43 -6.05
N ILE A 156 -3.25 21.24 -5.55
CA ILE A 156 -2.41 20.04 -5.56
C ILE A 156 -3.16 18.95 -6.32
N HIS A 157 -2.64 18.59 -7.48
CA HIS A 157 -3.28 17.69 -8.44
C HIS A 157 -2.87 16.22 -8.25
N GLY A 158 -1.84 15.97 -7.44
CA GLY A 158 -1.56 14.64 -6.95
C GLY A 158 -0.40 14.59 -5.97
N VAL A 159 -0.36 13.52 -5.20
CA VAL A 159 0.65 13.30 -4.16
C VAL A 159 1.24 11.90 -4.32
N ILE A 160 2.57 11.79 -4.41
CA ILE A 160 3.27 10.52 -4.36
C ILE A 160 4.02 10.41 -3.02
N LEU A 161 3.49 9.56 -2.14
CA LEU A 161 4.09 9.21 -0.86
C LEU A 161 5.15 8.11 -1.08
N ASN A 162 6.21 8.46 -1.82
CA ASN A 162 7.28 7.55 -2.26
C ASN A 162 8.41 7.35 -1.22
N ALA A 163 8.75 8.36 -0.43
CA ALA A 163 9.87 8.26 0.50
C ALA A 163 9.74 7.05 1.42
N GLY A 164 10.82 6.29 1.57
CA GLY A 164 10.83 5.19 2.53
C GLY A 164 12.23 4.73 2.87
N ILE A 165 12.34 4.09 4.02
CA ILE A 165 13.54 3.39 4.44
C ILE A 165 13.26 1.89 4.54
N ALA A 166 14.28 1.08 4.28
CA ALA A 166 14.22 -0.37 4.38
C ALA A 166 15.44 -0.90 5.13
N PHE A 167 15.29 -2.06 5.75
CA PHE A 167 16.37 -2.84 6.38
C PHE A 167 17.16 -2.08 7.43
N LYS A 168 16.58 -1.04 8.03
CA LYS A 168 17.23 -0.28 9.09
C LYS A 168 17.33 -1.16 10.34
N PRO A 169 18.49 -1.23 11.02
CA PRO A 169 18.57 -1.85 12.34
C PRO A 169 17.53 -1.26 13.28
N TYR A 170 16.95 -2.11 14.14
CA TYR A 170 15.90 -1.71 15.07
C TYR A 170 16.32 -0.46 15.86
N SER A 171 15.47 0.56 15.81
CA SER A 171 15.62 1.83 16.49
C SER A 171 14.27 2.51 16.55
N LEU A 172 14.15 3.53 17.41
CA LEU A 172 12.92 4.31 17.56
C LEU A 172 13.10 5.71 16.98
N THR A 173 12.01 6.27 16.46
CA THR A 173 11.90 7.70 16.14
C THR A 173 11.86 8.55 17.43
N PRO A 174 12.01 9.89 17.35
CA PRO A 174 11.84 10.76 18.51
C PRO A 174 10.48 10.59 19.21
N GLN A 175 9.43 10.25 18.45
CA GLN A 175 8.08 9.96 18.98
C GLN A 175 7.91 8.50 19.48
N GLY A 176 8.96 7.67 19.45
CA GLY A 176 8.92 6.33 20.03
C GLY A 176 8.26 5.26 19.14
N HIS A 177 8.13 5.52 17.83
CA HIS A 177 7.71 4.53 16.84
C HIS A 177 8.91 3.73 16.34
N GLU A 178 8.73 2.46 15.97
CA GLU A 178 9.78 1.75 15.20
C GLU A 178 10.14 2.56 13.96
N TYR A 179 11.43 2.69 13.67
CA TYR A 179 11.89 3.71 12.73
C TYR A 179 11.33 3.55 11.31
N GLN A 180 11.20 2.34 10.78
CA GLN A 180 10.60 2.11 9.44
C GLN A 180 9.10 2.39 9.45
N TRP A 181 8.37 1.99 10.50
CA TRP A 181 6.97 2.33 10.71
C TRP A 181 6.75 3.84 10.85
N GLY A 182 7.54 4.50 11.69
CA GLY A 182 7.48 5.94 11.93
C GLY A 182 7.72 6.74 10.65
N THR A 183 8.78 6.41 9.90
CA THR A 183 9.08 7.10 8.64
C THR A 183 8.08 6.79 7.52
N ASN A 184 7.84 5.50 7.25
CA ASN A 184 7.10 5.10 6.05
C ASN A 184 5.59 5.22 6.22
N VAL A 185 5.07 5.14 7.45
CA VAL A 185 3.62 5.10 7.73
C VAL A 185 3.18 6.37 8.46
N VAL A 186 3.69 6.60 9.68
CA VAL A 186 3.22 7.71 10.54
C VAL A 186 3.56 9.07 9.96
N GLY A 187 4.79 9.25 9.46
CA GLY A 187 5.22 10.50 8.83
C GLY A 187 4.45 10.81 7.54
N HIS A 188 4.17 9.80 6.72
CA HIS A 188 3.33 9.97 5.52
C HIS A 188 1.88 10.30 5.87
N HIS A 189 1.32 9.67 6.89
CA HIS A 189 -0.01 10.01 7.41
C HIS A 189 -0.08 11.48 7.84
N ALA A 190 0.89 11.91 8.63
CA ALA A 190 1.00 13.28 9.12
C ALA A 190 1.11 14.30 7.98
N LEU A 191 1.98 14.03 7.00
CA LEU A 191 2.14 14.92 5.85
C LEU A 191 0.85 14.99 5.04
N MET A 192 0.21 13.84 4.75
CA MET A 192 -1.02 13.82 3.98
C MET A 192 -2.13 14.60 4.69
N LYS A 193 -2.27 14.46 6.02
CA LYS A 193 -3.21 15.25 6.82
C LYS A 193 -3.05 16.75 6.64
N CYS A 194 -1.81 17.25 6.55
CA CYS A 194 -1.57 18.66 6.25
C CYS A 194 -2.00 19.06 4.82
N LEU A 195 -1.90 18.14 3.86
CA LEU A 195 -2.21 18.38 2.45
C LEU A 195 -3.70 18.16 2.10
N ASP A 196 -4.45 17.42 2.92
CA ASP A 196 -5.85 17.06 2.70
C ASP A 196 -6.71 18.24 2.25
N PRO A 197 -6.68 19.44 2.90
CA PRO A 197 -7.53 20.56 2.50
C PRO A 197 -7.26 21.04 1.07
N ALA A 198 -5.99 21.09 0.65
CA ALA A 198 -5.63 21.54 -0.69
C ALA A 198 -5.95 20.49 -1.75
N VAL A 199 -5.68 19.20 -1.47
CA VAL A 199 -5.94 18.09 -2.39
C VAL A 199 -7.44 17.92 -2.62
N ILE A 200 -8.25 17.91 -1.55
CA ILE A 200 -9.71 17.78 -1.64
C ILE A 200 -10.32 18.98 -2.38
N LYS A 201 -9.91 20.20 -2.05
CA LYS A 201 -10.37 21.41 -2.75
C LYS A 201 -10.06 21.34 -4.25
N THR A 202 -8.86 20.87 -4.61
CA THR A 202 -8.45 20.71 -6.01
C THR A 202 -9.29 19.67 -6.72
N ALA A 203 -9.63 18.57 -6.06
CA ALA A 203 -10.47 17.52 -6.63
C ALA A 203 -11.89 18.02 -6.93
N HIS A 204 -12.47 18.85 -6.06
CA HIS A 204 -13.80 19.43 -6.27
C HIS A 204 -13.88 20.38 -7.47
N SER A 205 -12.78 21.01 -7.88
CA SER A 205 -12.70 21.86 -9.07
C SER A 205 -12.10 21.18 -10.30
N SER A 206 -11.68 19.93 -10.18
CA SER A 206 -11.03 19.16 -11.25
C SER A 206 -11.98 18.14 -11.90
N ALA A 207 -11.53 17.51 -12.98
CA ALA A 207 -12.28 16.40 -13.58
C ALA A 207 -12.39 15.23 -12.57
N PRO A 208 -13.51 14.51 -12.51
CA PRO A 208 -13.68 13.38 -11.60
C PRO A 208 -12.54 12.36 -11.72
N GLY A 209 -11.94 12.00 -10.58
CA GLY A 209 -10.87 11.00 -10.50
C GLY A 209 -9.51 11.44 -11.06
N SER A 210 -9.33 12.73 -11.40
CA SER A 210 -8.05 13.24 -11.91
C SER A 210 -7.06 13.64 -10.82
N VAL A 211 -7.52 13.89 -9.59
CA VAL A 211 -6.65 14.18 -8.44
C VAL A 211 -6.42 12.89 -7.67
N ARG A 212 -5.15 12.52 -7.48
CA ARG A 212 -4.81 11.20 -6.91
C ARG A 212 -3.73 11.22 -5.85
N ILE A 213 -3.83 10.28 -4.92
CA ILE A 213 -2.82 10.01 -3.90
C ILE A 213 -2.25 8.61 -4.14
N VAL A 214 -0.93 8.51 -4.25
CA VAL A 214 -0.20 7.28 -4.50
C VAL A 214 0.61 6.92 -3.25
N TRP A 215 0.22 5.84 -2.58
CA TRP A 215 0.89 5.29 -1.40
C TRP A 215 1.86 4.19 -1.82
N VAL A 216 3.17 4.46 -1.75
CA VAL A 216 4.17 3.50 -2.23
C VAL A 216 4.39 2.38 -1.21
N SER A 217 3.83 1.22 -1.54
CA SER A 217 3.98 -0.06 -0.86
C SER A 217 5.19 -0.83 -1.46
N SER A 218 5.15 -2.16 -1.47
CA SER A 218 6.19 -3.04 -2.02
C SER A 218 5.69 -4.47 -2.12
N SER A 219 6.25 -5.28 -3.01
CA SER A 219 6.10 -6.74 -2.97
C SER A 219 6.50 -7.36 -1.63
N ALA A 220 7.26 -6.67 -0.78
CA ALA A 220 7.57 -7.11 0.58
C ALA A 220 6.32 -7.39 1.44
N VAL A 221 5.13 -6.89 1.07
CA VAL A 221 3.85 -7.25 1.73
C VAL A 221 3.61 -8.77 1.77
N ILE A 222 4.10 -9.53 0.78
CA ILE A 222 3.90 -10.98 0.72
C ILE A 222 4.73 -11.74 1.76
N ILE A 223 5.77 -11.11 2.31
CA ILE A 223 6.76 -11.74 3.19
C ILE A 223 6.30 -11.77 4.66
N SER A 224 5.35 -10.91 5.04
CA SER A 224 4.89 -10.84 6.44
C SER A 224 4.32 -12.19 6.91
N ASN A 225 4.65 -12.62 8.12
CA ASN A 225 4.04 -13.80 8.75
C ASN A 225 2.96 -13.42 9.77
N VAL A 226 2.66 -12.13 9.91
CA VAL A 226 1.62 -11.62 10.81
C VAL A 226 0.27 -11.69 10.09
N PRO A 227 -0.79 -12.25 10.71
CA PRO A 227 -2.15 -12.21 10.16
C PRO A 227 -2.61 -10.76 9.95
N GLY A 228 -3.09 -10.44 8.75
CA GLY A 228 -3.42 -9.05 8.37
C GLY A 228 -2.18 -8.15 8.22
N GLY A 229 -0.98 -8.66 8.47
CA GLY A 229 0.28 -8.01 8.17
C GLY A 229 0.78 -6.96 9.17
N ILE A 230 -0.05 -6.55 10.14
CA ILE A 230 0.30 -5.55 11.15
C ILE A 230 0.15 -6.16 12.55
N ASN A 231 1.19 -6.05 13.36
CA ASN A 231 1.16 -6.44 14.75
C ASN A 231 0.53 -5.35 15.62
N PHE A 232 -0.80 -5.39 15.77
CA PHE A 232 -1.53 -4.40 16.57
C PHE A 232 -1.19 -4.44 18.07
N ASP A 233 -0.77 -5.59 18.60
CA ASP A 233 -0.41 -5.72 20.00
C ASP A 233 0.88 -4.94 20.34
N ASP A 234 1.79 -4.81 19.38
CA ASP A 234 3.03 -4.04 19.51
C ASP A 234 3.54 -3.60 18.13
N MET A 235 2.96 -2.53 17.58
CA MET A 235 3.34 -2.02 16.25
C MET A 235 4.77 -1.50 16.20
N SER A 236 5.32 -1.08 17.35
CA SER A 236 6.69 -0.61 17.47
C SER A 236 7.68 -1.74 17.77
N TYR A 237 7.23 -2.98 17.98
CA TYR A 237 8.06 -4.14 18.28
C TYR A 237 9.09 -3.90 19.41
N LYS A 238 8.67 -3.21 20.48
CA LYS A 238 9.53 -2.91 21.63
C LYS A 238 9.98 -4.17 22.37
N GLU A 239 9.17 -5.22 22.35
CA GLU A 239 9.42 -6.45 23.11
C GLU A 239 10.11 -7.56 22.30
N SER A 240 9.83 -7.68 20.99
CA SER A 240 10.25 -8.85 20.18
C SER A 240 11.19 -8.56 19.00
N GLN A 241 11.45 -7.27 18.69
CA GLN A 241 12.47 -6.78 17.73
C GLN A 241 12.78 -7.75 16.56
N PRO A 242 11.81 -8.02 15.67
CA PRO A 242 11.95 -8.99 14.60
C PRO A 242 12.94 -8.50 13.54
N SER A 243 13.17 -9.33 12.52
CA SER A 243 14.08 -8.98 11.42
C SER A 243 13.69 -7.64 10.77
N ALA A 244 14.69 -6.89 10.29
CA ALA A 244 14.45 -5.61 9.63
C ALA A 244 13.57 -5.73 8.36
N LEU A 245 13.57 -6.91 7.72
CA LEU A 245 12.68 -7.23 6.60
C LEU A 245 11.22 -7.35 7.05
N GLN A 246 10.96 -7.94 8.21
CA GLN A 246 9.60 -8.04 8.76
C GLN A 246 9.07 -6.66 9.17
N LEU A 247 9.90 -5.83 9.82
CA LEU A 247 9.57 -4.43 10.12
C LEU A 247 9.26 -3.63 8.85
N TYR A 248 10.08 -3.80 7.80
CA TYR A 248 9.85 -3.18 6.50
C TYR A 248 8.53 -3.65 5.88
N SER A 249 8.27 -4.96 5.88
CA SER A 249 7.05 -5.56 5.37
C SER A 249 5.81 -4.97 6.04
N GLN A 250 5.79 -4.91 7.39
CA GLN A 250 4.71 -4.27 8.14
C GLN A 250 4.51 -2.81 7.70
N SER A 251 5.59 -2.03 7.56
CA SER A 251 5.48 -0.63 7.13
C SER A 251 4.85 -0.49 5.73
N LYS A 252 5.15 -1.42 4.80
CA LYS A 252 4.59 -1.39 3.44
C LYS A 252 3.14 -1.88 3.38
N ILE A 253 2.76 -2.77 4.28
CA ILE A 253 1.36 -3.13 4.52
C ILE A 253 0.59 -1.93 5.08
N GLY A 254 1.19 -1.19 6.02
CA GLY A 254 0.65 0.08 6.53
C GLY A 254 0.32 1.07 5.40
N ASN A 255 1.20 1.24 4.41
CA ASN A 255 0.94 2.10 3.26
C ASN A 255 -0.23 1.60 2.39
N ALA A 256 -0.35 0.29 2.20
CA ALA A 256 -1.47 -0.30 1.48
C ALA A 256 -2.81 -0.13 2.23
N TYR A 257 -2.79 -0.23 3.57
CA TYR A 257 -3.95 0.08 4.41
C TYR A 257 -4.35 1.55 4.26
N GLN A 258 -3.39 2.47 4.37
CA GLN A 258 -3.64 3.90 4.28
C GLN A 258 -4.26 4.31 2.93
N ALA A 259 -3.86 3.69 1.82
CA ALA A 259 -4.47 3.95 0.53
C ALA A 259 -6.00 3.78 0.55
N TYR A 260 -6.48 2.73 1.20
CA TYR A 260 -7.91 2.49 1.36
C TYR A 260 -8.55 3.38 2.42
N LEU A 261 -7.90 3.44 3.59
CA LEU A 261 -8.45 4.11 4.76
C LEU A 261 -8.57 5.61 4.53
N TRP A 262 -7.65 6.22 3.77
CA TRP A 262 -7.74 7.64 3.45
C TRP A 262 -9.04 7.97 2.73
N SER A 263 -9.39 7.21 1.68
CA SER A 263 -10.65 7.41 0.95
C SER A 263 -11.87 7.12 1.83
N LYS A 264 -11.84 6.00 2.58
CA LYS A 264 -12.92 5.63 3.52
C LYS A 264 -13.22 6.75 4.54
N ASN A 265 -12.19 7.47 5.01
CA ASN A 265 -12.33 8.55 5.99
C ASN A 265 -12.54 9.94 5.36
N HIS A 266 -12.48 10.05 4.03
CA HIS A 266 -12.79 11.27 3.28
C HIS A 266 -13.86 10.98 2.21
N PRO A 267 -15.08 10.57 2.62
CA PRO A 267 -16.18 10.40 1.69
C PRO A 267 -16.43 11.73 0.98
N ASP A 268 -16.77 11.68 -0.30
CA ASP A 268 -17.03 12.85 -1.14
C ASP A 268 -15.81 13.76 -1.44
N SER A 269 -14.59 13.29 -1.14
CA SER A 269 -13.37 14.02 -1.52
C SER A 269 -13.20 14.17 -3.04
N GLY A 270 -13.72 13.22 -3.83
CA GLY A 270 -13.50 13.16 -5.28
C GLY A 270 -12.07 12.76 -5.67
N VAL A 271 -11.22 12.44 -4.69
CA VAL A 271 -9.82 12.05 -4.85
C VAL A 271 -9.74 10.53 -4.98
N VAL A 272 -8.87 10.05 -5.86
CA VAL A 272 -8.56 8.62 -6.00
C VAL A 272 -7.32 8.29 -5.19
N SER A 273 -7.43 7.40 -4.21
CA SER A 273 -6.33 6.98 -3.34
C SER A 273 -5.97 5.52 -3.60
N VAL A 274 -4.72 5.27 -3.99
CA VAL A 274 -4.25 3.97 -4.46
C VAL A 274 -2.90 3.61 -3.88
N SER A 275 -2.62 2.30 -3.83
CA SER A 275 -1.31 1.80 -3.39
C SER A 275 -0.54 1.18 -4.55
N VAL A 276 0.78 1.21 -4.48
CA VAL A 276 1.64 0.66 -5.54
C VAL A 276 2.79 -0.18 -5.01
N ASP A 277 3.09 -1.30 -5.65
CA ASP A 277 4.41 -1.93 -5.62
C ASP A 277 5.21 -1.45 -6.83
N PRO A 278 6.23 -0.59 -6.66
CA PRO A 278 7.01 -0.08 -7.78
C PRO A 278 7.93 -1.14 -8.39
N GLY A 279 8.10 -2.31 -7.74
CA GLY A 279 8.88 -3.43 -8.23
C GLY A 279 10.30 -3.52 -7.66
N ASN A 280 11.04 -4.51 -8.15
CA ASN A 280 12.41 -4.80 -7.73
C ASN A 280 13.36 -3.82 -8.42
N LEU A 281 13.82 -2.78 -7.72
CA LEU A 281 14.54 -1.65 -8.34
C LEU A 281 15.90 -1.39 -7.72
N LYS A 282 16.86 -0.98 -8.54
CA LYS A 282 18.13 -0.40 -8.10
C LYS A 282 17.84 0.98 -7.50
N SER A 283 17.57 1.01 -6.20
CA SER A 283 17.31 2.22 -5.44
C SER A 283 18.19 2.27 -4.19
N ASN A 284 18.41 3.47 -3.65
CA ASN A 284 19.19 3.69 -2.43
C ASN A 284 18.52 3.13 -1.16
N ILE A 285 17.30 2.57 -1.27
CA ILE A 285 16.54 2.00 -0.15
C ILE A 285 17.27 0.80 0.47
N GLY A 286 18.10 0.10 -0.32
CA GLY A 286 18.90 -1.06 0.11
C GLY A 286 20.26 -0.71 0.75
N ARG A 287 20.53 0.55 1.12
CA ARG A 287 21.85 0.94 1.69
C ARG A 287 22.24 0.22 2.98
N HIS A 288 21.26 -0.36 3.69
CA HIS A 288 21.47 -1.19 4.89
C HIS A 288 21.37 -2.69 4.61
N THR A 289 21.22 -3.11 3.35
CA THR A 289 21.17 -4.53 2.97
C THR A 289 22.53 -5.19 3.20
N PRO A 290 22.61 -6.36 3.86
CA PRO A 290 23.85 -7.12 4.00
C PRO A 290 24.48 -7.42 2.64
N LYS A 291 25.80 -7.19 2.49
CA LYS A 291 26.53 -7.26 1.21
C LYS A 291 26.39 -8.59 0.45
N THR A 292 26.16 -9.70 1.17
CA THR A 292 25.94 -11.03 0.59
C THR A 292 24.59 -11.17 -0.12
N MET A 293 23.58 -10.46 0.37
CA MET A 293 22.24 -10.38 -0.21
C MET A 293 22.25 -9.44 -1.44
N THR A 294 22.97 -8.32 -1.36
CA THR A 294 23.09 -7.32 -2.45
C THR A 294 23.49 -7.93 -3.80
N ARG A 295 24.43 -8.88 -3.82
CA ARG A 295 24.96 -9.50 -5.06
C ARG A 295 23.97 -10.45 -5.75
N ALA A 296 23.07 -11.09 -4.99
CA ALA A 296 22.03 -11.95 -5.55
C ALA A 296 20.83 -11.14 -6.08
N PHE A 297 20.54 -9.99 -5.44
CA PHE A 297 19.47 -9.09 -5.88
C PHE A 297 19.85 -8.28 -7.13
N GLU A 298 21.12 -7.89 -7.33
CA GLU A 298 21.54 -7.04 -8.46
C GLU A 298 21.09 -7.51 -9.87
N TYR A 299 20.91 -8.83 -10.08
CA TYR A 299 20.42 -9.42 -11.33
C TYR A 299 18.89 -9.39 -11.48
N LEU A 300 18.16 -9.14 -10.40
CA LEU A 300 16.70 -9.02 -10.35
C LEU A 300 16.22 -7.56 -10.27
N LEU A 301 17.14 -6.61 -10.10
CA LEU A 301 16.82 -5.19 -9.92
C LEU A 301 16.78 -4.43 -11.26
N TYR A 302 15.64 -3.85 -11.58
CA TYR A 302 15.41 -2.97 -12.73
C TYR A 302 15.90 -1.53 -12.45
N PRO A 303 16.18 -0.71 -13.49
CA PRO A 303 16.45 0.71 -13.31
C PRO A 303 15.30 1.45 -12.62
N SER A 304 15.60 2.44 -11.77
CA SER A 304 14.60 3.21 -10.99
C SER A 304 13.48 3.82 -11.86
N LYS A 305 13.74 4.12 -13.14
CA LYS A 305 12.72 4.61 -14.11
C LYS A 305 11.51 3.68 -14.24
N TYR A 306 11.71 2.36 -14.14
CA TYR A 306 10.59 1.40 -14.22
C TYR A 306 9.64 1.48 -13.03
N GLY A 307 10.17 1.80 -11.83
CA GLY A 307 9.34 2.10 -10.68
C GLY A 307 8.47 3.33 -10.91
N ALA A 308 9.06 4.37 -11.51
CA ALA A 308 8.35 5.61 -11.80
C ALA A 308 7.20 5.37 -12.79
N TYR A 309 7.33 4.45 -13.74
CA TYR A 309 6.20 4.05 -14.60
C TYR A 309 5.03 3.46 -13.79
N THR A 310 5.30 2.69 -12.74
CA THR A 310 4.22 2.17 -11.87
C THR A 310 3.57 3.29 -11.08
N GLU A 311 4.36 4.16 -10.45
CA GLU A 311 3.86 5.30 -9.68
C GLU A 311 3.05 6.27 -10.55
N LEU A 312 3.53 6.56 -11.76
CA LEU A 312 2.88 7.48 -12.70
C LEU A 312 1.69 6.84 -13.42
N ALA A 313 1.66 5.51 -13.60
CA ALA A 313 0.44 4.83 -14.01
C ALA A 313 -0.65 4.98 -12.95
N ALA A 314 -0.33 4.76 -11.67
CA ALA A 314 -1.28 4.99 -10.59
C ALA A 314 -1.76 6.45 -10.54
N LEU A 315 -0.84 7.39 -10.72
CA LEU A 315 -1.12 8.82 -10.65
C LEU A 315 -1.92 9.36 -11.86
N LEU A 316 -1.65 8.88 -13.08
CA LEU A 316 -2.11 9.53 -14.32
C LEU A 316 -2.93 8.64 -15.25
N ALA A 317 -2.80 7.31 -15.19
CA ALA A 317 -3.41 6.46 -16.20
C ALA A 317 -4.95 6.48 -16.11
N PRO A 318 -5.66 6.46 -17.25
CA PRO A 318 -7.10 6.27 -17.23
C PRO A 318 -7.46 4.88 -16.68
N GLY A 319 -8.63 4.76 -16.05
CA GLY A 319 -9.15 3.48 -15.55
C GLY A 319 -8.57 2.97 -14.24
N VAL A 320 -7.71 3.75 -13.57
CA VAL A 320 -7.33 3.50 -12.17
C VAL A 320 -8.47 3.94 -11.27
N GLU A 321 -8.94 3.03 -10.44
CA GLU A 321 -10.07 3.25 -9.54
C GLU A 321 -9.59 3.44 -8.09
N ASP A 322 -10.42 4.12 -7.29
CA ASP A 322 -10.14 4.32 -5.87
C ASP A 322 -10.01 2.98 -5.11
N GLY A 323 -9.00 2.89 -4.25
CA GLY A 323 -8.69 1.68 -3.49
C GLY A 323 -7.95 0.58 -4.26
N ASP A 324 -7.54 0.84 -5.51
CA ASP A 324 -6.71 -0.08 -6.31
C ASP A 324 -5.31 -0.27 -5.71
N HIS A 325 -4.76 -1.45 -6.01
CA HIS A 325 -3.35 -1.78 -5.79
C HIS A 325 -2.69 -2.07 -7.13
N LEU A 326 -1.69 -1.29 -7.51
CA LEU A 326 -0.96 -1.51 -8.76
C LEU A 326 0.38 -2.20 -8.46
N ILE A 327 0.78 -3.07 -9.37
CA ILE A 327 2.01 -3.82 -9.35
C ILE A 327 2.83 -3.50 -10.61
N PRO A 328 4.11 -3.89 -10.69
CA PRO A 328 4.96 -3.58 -11.83
C PRO A 328 4.34 -3.92 -13.20
N TRP A 329 4.31 -3.10 -14.23
CA TRP A 329 4.67 -1.69 -14.33
C TRP A 329 3.39 -0.88 -14.55
N GLY A 330 2.59 -0.72 -13.48
CA GLY A 330 1.31 -0.02 -13.53
C GLY A 330 0.12 -0.91 -13.87
N LEU A 331 0.21 -2.22 -13.61
CA LEU A 331 -0.90 -3.15 -13.81
C LEU A 331 -1.71 -3.29 -12.53
N LYS A 332 -3.04 -3.42 -12.64
CA LYS A 332 -3.91 -3.73 -11.50
C LYS A 332 -3.53 -5.10 -10.93
N GLY A 333 -3.11 -5.10 -9.67
CA GLY A 333 -2.75 -6.27 -8.89
C GLY A 333 -3.75 -6.51 -7.76
N HIS A 334 -3.32 -7.31 -6.79
CA HIS A 334 -4.04 -7.54 -5.55
C HIS A 334 -3.05 -7.57 -4.38
N LEU A 335 -3.54 -7.21 -3.21
CA LEU A 335 -2.86 -7.48 -1.96
C LEU A 335 -3.15 -8.91 -1.52
N ARG A 336 -2.33 -9.43 -0.61
CA ARG A 336 -2.63 -10.67 0.09
C ARG A 336 -3.99 -10.57 0.77
N ASN A 337 -4.77 -11.64 0.78
CA ASN A 337 -6.21 -11.52 1.11
C ASN A 337 -6.48 -11.13 2.56
N ASP A 338 -5.73 -11.69 3.51
CA ASP A 338 -5.82 -11.29 4.92
C ASP A 338 -5.42 -9.82 5.14
N VAL A 339 -4.50 -9.29 4.32
CA VAL A 339 -4.13 -7.86 4.28
C VAL A 339 -5.28 -7.03 3.68
N ASP A 340 -5.92 -7.51 2.62
CA ASP A 340 -7.07 -6.83 2.00
C ASP A 340 -8.31 -6.82 2.90
N GLU A 341 -8.60 -7.95 3.55
CA GLU A 341 -9.65 -8.10 4.55
C GLU A 341 -9.34 -7.23 5.76
N GLY A 342 -8.11 -7.25 6.24
CA GLY A 342 -7.68 -6.48 7.40
C GLY A 342 -7.75 -4.97 7.20
N ARG A 343 -7.42 -4.44 6.00
CA ARG A 343 -7.59 -3.00 5.71
C ARG A 343 -9.07 -2.58 5.63
N ARG A 344 -9.95 -3.50 5.21
CA ARG A 344 -11.39 -3.25 5.03
C ARG A 344 -12.20 -3.43 6.32
N GLY A 345 -11.74 -4.28 7.22
CA GLY A 345 -12.40 -4.59 8.49
C GLY A 345 -11.95 -3.72 9.68
N ASP A 346 -12.26 -4.20 10.88
CA ASP A 346 -12.07 -3.48 12.14
C ASP A 346 -10.60 -3.09 12.40
N LYS A 347 -9.65 -3.93 11.96
CA LYS A 347 -8.21 -3.64 12.07
C LYS A 347 -7.78 -2.42 11.27
N GLY A 348 -8.39 -2.18 10.11
CA GLY A 348 -8.17 -0.96 9.35
C GLY A 348 -8.66 0.28 10.09
N GLU A 349 -9.84 0.20 10.72
CA GLU A 349 -10.37 1.31 11.52
C GLU A 349 -9.55 1.57 12.79
N GLU A 350 -9.08 0.51 13.44
CA GLU A 350 -8.16 0.57 14.58
C GLU A 350 -6.86 1.28 14.17
N LEU A 351 -6.26 0.90 13.03
CA LEU A 351 -5.06 1.56 12.52
C LEU A 351 -5.29 3.05 12.28
N TRP A 352 -6.39 3.42 11.60
CA TRP A 352 -6.69 4.82 11.32
C TRP A 352 -6.81 5.65 12.59
N LYS A 353 -7.52 5.14 13.62
CA LYS A 353 -7.65 5.81 14.92
C LYS A 353 -6.28 6.02 15.58
N ILE A 354 -5.41 5.01 15.56
CA ILE A 354 -4.08 5.12 16.16
C ILE A 354 -3.22 6.14 15.40
N LEU A 355 -3.28 6.17 14.07
CA LEU A 355 -2.56 7.17 13.27
C LEU A 355 -3.06 8.59 13.56
N GLU A 356 -4.38 8.79 13.66
CA GLU A 356 -4.99 10.06 14.05
C GLU A 356 -4.59 10.51 15.45
N GLU A 357 -4.44 9.58 16.40
CA GLU A 357 -3.96 9.89 17.75
C GLU A 357 -2.48 10.28 17.76
N ASN A 358 -1.63 9.57 17.00
CA ASN A 358 -0.19 9.87 16.91
C ASN A 358 0.07 11.29 16.39
N VAL A 359 -0.69 11.74 15.40
CA VAL A 359 -0.53 13.09 14.83
C VAL A 359 -1.12 14.19 15.72
N LYS A 360 -2.24 13.90 16.42
CA LYS A 360 -2.81 14.84 17.40
C LYS A 360 -1.84 15.13 18.56
N GLN A 361 -1.07 14.14 19.01
CA GLN A 361 -0.11 14.29 20.10
C GLN A 361 0.99 15.33 19.81
N VAL A 362 1.23 15.65 18.53
CA VAL A 362 2.23 16.62 18.08
C VAL A 362 1.62 17.90 17.50
N GLY A 363 0.33 18.14 17.77
CA GLY A 363 -0.36 19.39 17.39
C GLY A 363 -0.74 19.49 15.91
N MET A 364 -0.93 18.34 15.24
CA MET A 364 -1.45 18.24 13.87
C MET A 364 -2.93 17.87 13.83
#